data_AF-A0A9Q1AUF6-F1
#
_entry.id   AF-A0A9Q1AUF6-F1
#
_cell.length_a   1.000
_cell.length_b   1.000
_cell.length_c   1.000
_cell.angle_alpha   90.00
_cell.angle_beta   90.00
_cell.angle_gamma   90.00
#
_symmetry.space_group_name_H-M   'P 1'
#
loop_
_entity.id
_entity.type
_entity.pdbx_description
1 polymer ?
#
loop_
_entity_poly.entity_id
_entity_poly.type
_entity_poly.pdbx_seq_one_letter_code
_entity_poly.pdbx_strand_id
1 'polypeptide(L)'
;MRKGTITERFQSSNSSEENLTGLKASISSILGTKKLPIDSYEWESYFDESGQLCKSRDYVTDQIVERGLDPSIRPEAWKFLTGYYSWNSTWDERLMVDSRKRKSYESLCNLCEKIQPLLETEHRGFMEIQHLIKSDVQRLYVKDAQGNALVDKSQLEKILLLNYVCNVGAEYQQGFHEMLLLFWLLADKEHETYWLFQFFLQKTENSCIMNIGVEKNLIMLRAFIMFMDPVLARHFEGKGQVVESLFPWFCLFFQRVFRSFDDVWRLWEVFLTGRPCKNFQVIVAYTILQGVRNQIINEDLSGEDISLLCNNIIDLDADELISKACITYELFLRHKEKVPKELKAFFSQP
;
A
#
# COMPACT_ATOMS: atom_id res chain seq x y z
N MET A 1 -61.24 12.08 25.32
CA MET A 1 -59.79 12.30 25.09
C MET A 1 -59.06 10.99 25.36
N ARG A 2 -58.82 10.18 24.32
CA ARG A 2 -58.18 8.86 24.40
C ARG A 2 -56.71 8.99 24.03
N LYS A 3 -55.81 8.55 24.92
CA LYS A 3 -54.37 8.41 24.66
C LYS A 3 -54.16 7.18 23.78
N GLY A 4 -53.53 7.35 22.62
CA GLY A 4 -53.15 6.28 21.70
C GLY A 4 -51.70 5.86 21.94
N THR A 5 -51.51 4.56 22.14
CA THR A 5 -50.23 3.86 22.19
C THR A 5 -49.72 3.65 20.75
N ILE A 6 -48.53 4.15 20.43
CA ILE A 6 -47.83 3.83 19.17
C ILE A 6 -46.76 2.78 19.50
N THR A 7 -46.88 1.63 18.85
CA THR A 7 -45.93 0.53 18.89
C THR A 7 -44.91 0.73 17.77
N GLU A 8 -43.69 1.15 18.09
CA GLU A 8 -42.58 1.16 17.13
C GLU A 8 -41.96 -0.23 17.04
N ARG A 9 -41.99 -0.81 15.83
CA ARG A 9 -41.27 -2.02 15.46
C ARG A 9 -39.78 -1.68 15.32
N PHE A 10 -38.95 -2.32 16.14
CA PHE A 10 -37.51 -2.44 15.89
C PHE A 10 -37.28 -3.26 14.62
N GLN A 11 -36.65 -2.67 13.61
CA GLN A 11 -35.91 -3.41 12.59
C GLN A 11 -34.45 -3.47 13.02
N SER A 12 -33.96 -4.68 13.29
CA SER A 12 -32.56 -4.95 13.62
C SER A 12 -31.69 -4.91 12.37
N SER A 13 -30.53 -4.29 12.50
CA SER A 13 -29.50 -4.11 11.46
C SER A 13 -28.76 -5.43 11.17
N ASN A 14 -29.14 -6.15 10.12
CA ASN A 14 -28.52 -7.42 9.70
C ASN A 14 -27.20 -7.28 8.88
N SER A 15 -26.73 -6.06 8.58
CA SER A 15 -25.62 -5.85 7.63
C SER A 15 -24.23 -6.29 8.12
N SER A 16 -24.04 -6.41 9.43
CA SER A 16 -22.73 -6.75 10.02
C SER A 16 -22.51 -8.26 10.20
N GLU A 17 -23.57 -9.06 10.25
CA GLU A 17 -23.47 -10.52 10.27
C GLU A 17 -23.36 -11.12 8.85
N GLU A 18 -23.94 -10.46 7.85
CA GLU A 18 -23.80 -10.84 6.43
C GLU A 18 -22.36 -10.64 5.91
N ASN A 19 -21.69 -9.54 6.31
CA ASN A 19 -20.27 -9.33 5.98
C ASN A 19 -19.34 -10.36 6.64
N LEU A 20 -19.67 -10.81 7.86
CA LEU A 20 -18.88 -11.80 8.60
C LEU A 20 -19.08 -13.22 8.07
N THR A 21 -20.23 -13.50 7.46
CA THR A 21 -20.55 -14.80 6.85
C THR A 21 -19.97 -14.94 5.45
N GLY A 22 -19.93 -13.86 4.66
CA GLY A 22 -19.21 -13.81 3.37
C GLY A 22 -17.72 -14.10 3.53
N LEU A 23 -17.06 -13.49 4.52
CA LEU A 23 -15.63 -13.70 4.79
C LEU A 23 -15.34 -15.14 5.26
N LYS A 24 -16.22 -15.72 6.11
CA LYS A 24 -16.14 -17.12 6.55
C LYS A 24 -16.29 -18.12 5.41
N ALA A 25 -17.17 -17.83 4.44
CA ALA A 25 -17.34 -18.68 3.26
C ALA A 25 -16.10 -18.67 2.36
N SER A 26 -15.47 -17.50 2.17
CA SER A 26 -14.25 -17.35 1.37
C SER A 26 -13.04 -18.10 1.96
N ILE A 27 -12.89 -18.11 3.29
CA ILE A 27 -11.74 -18.77 3.96
C ILE A 27 -11.87 -20.31 3.94
N SER A 28 -13.08 -20.87 3.90
CA SER A 28 -13.27 -22.32 3.77
C SER A 28 -12.71 -22.89 2.45
N SER A 29 -12.48 -22.04 1.44
CA SER A 29 -11.87 -22.43 0.16
C SER A 29 -10.33 -22.47 0.18
N ILE A 30 -9.67 -22.00 1.24
CA ILE A 30 -8.19 -21.91 1.31
C ILE A 30 -7.52 -23.31 1.46
N LEU A 31 -8.28 -24.36 1.78
CA LEU A 31 -7.80 -25.75 1.82
C LEU A 31 -8.22 -26.59 0.60
N GLY A 32 -8.77 -25.98 -0.47
CA GLY A 32 -9.18 -26.70 -1.68
C GLY A 32 -9.10 -25.80 -2.91
N THR A 33 -8.02 -25.94 -3.68
CA THR A 33 -7.67 -25.19 -4.92
C THR A 33 -7.47 -23.68 -4.76
N LYS A 34 -6.21 -23.23 -4.82
CA LYS A 34 -5.85 -21.80 -4.90
C LYS A 34 -6.54 -21.22 -6.15
N LYS A 35 -7.49 -20.29 -5.95
CA LYS A 35 -8.16 -19.61 -7.06
C LYS A 35 -7.12 -18.82 -7.85
N LEU A 36 -7.22 -18.86 -9.18
CA LEU A 36 -6.30 -18.14 -10.06
C LEU A 36 -6.45 -16.62 -9.91
N PRO A 37 -5.40 -15.83 -10.16
CA PRO A 37 -5.51 -14.36 -10.24
C PRO A 37 -6.60 -13.92 -11.22
N ILE A 38 -7.07 -12.68 -11.06
CA ILE A 38 -8.03 -12.08 -12.00
C ILE A 38 -7.29 -11.80 -13.32
N ASP A 39 -7.69 -12.48 -14.38
CA ASP A 39 -7.13 -12.31 -15.73
C ASP A 39 -7.87 -11.22 -16.53
N SER A 40 -7.41 -10.96 -17.76
CA SER A 40 -8.02 -9.97 -18.66
C SER A 40 -9.50 -10.25 -18.94
N TYR A 41 -9.86 -11.51 -19.15
CA TYR A 41 -11.23 -11.89 -19.50
C TYR A 41 -12.18 -11.62 -18.33
N GLU A 42 -11.79 -12.01 -17.11
CA GLU A 42 -12.60 -11.75 -15.93
C GLU A 42 -12.65 -10.25 -15.61
N TRP A 43 -11.53 -9.53 -15.74
CA TRP A 43 -11.49 -8.08 -15.52
C TRP A 43 -12.42 -7.33 -16.48
N GLU A 44 -12.38 -7.65 -17.77
CA GLU A 44 -13.26 -7.06 -18.78
C GLU A 44 -14.74 -7.35 -18.48
N SER A 45 -15.06 -8.53 -17.95
CA SER A 45 -16.43 -8.91 -17.57
C SER A 45 -17.04 -8.06 -16.45
N TYR A 46 -16.22 -7.27 -15.74
CA TYR A 46 -16.69 -6.35 -14.70
C TYR A 46 -17.26 -5.06 -15.26
N PHE A 47 -17.05 -4.76 -16.55
CA PHE A 47 -17.48 -3.52 -17.18
C PHE A 47 -18.59 -3.78 -18.21
N ASP A 48 -19.44 -2.77 -18.44
CA ASP A 48 -20.40 -2.78 -19.54
C ASP A 48 -19.76 -2.32 -20.87
N GLU A 49 -20.55 -2.30 -21.94
CA GLU A 49 -20.13 -1.85 -23.28
C GLU A 49 -19.63 -0.39 -23.30
N SER A 50 -20.06 0.45 -22.35
CA SER A 50 -19.59 1.85 -22.20
C SER A 50 -18.31 1.96 -21.37
N GLY A 51 -17.87 0.86 -20.75
CA GLY A 51 -16.72 0.80 -19.85
C GLY A 51 -17.02 1.21 -18.42
N GLN A 52 -18.29 1.30 -18.00
CA GLN A 52 -18.69 1.52 -16.61
C GLN A 52 -18.72 0.21 -15.84
N LEU A 53 -18.40 0.28 -14.54
CA LEU A 53 -18.34 -0.89 -13.68
C LEU A 53 -19.75 -1.44 -13.39
N CYS A 54 -20.01 -2.68 -13.83
CA CYS A 54 -21.26 -3.41 -13.58
C CYS A 54 -21.32 -4.03 -12.17
N LYS A 55 -20.17 -4.38 -11.61
CA LYS A 55 -20.05 -4.94 -10.26
C LYS A 55 -19.88 -3.82 -9.24
N SER A 56 -20.25 -4.04 -7.99
CA SER A 56 -19.91 -3.08 -6.93
C SER A 56 -18.39 -3.01 -6.78
N ARG A 57 -17.85 -1.81 -6.50
CA ARG A 57 -16.44 -1.63 -6.14
C ARG A 57 -16.01 -2.61 -5.04
N ASP A 58 -16.87 -2.80 -4.04
CA ASP A 58 -16.60 -3.70 -2.91
C ASP A 58 -16.31 -5.12 -3.36
N TYR A 59 -17.21 -5.71 -4.15
CA TYR A 59 -17.01 -7.02 -4.78
C TYR A 59 -15.67 -7.13 -5.52
N VAL A 60 -15.35 -6.15 -6.39
CA VAL A 60 -14.11 -6.17 -7.16
C VAL A 60 -12.91 -6.12 -6.23
N THR A 61 -12.91 -5.21 -5.25
CA THR A 61 -11.82 -5.12 -4.28
C THR A 61 -11.68 -6.38 -3.42
N ASP A 62 -12.78 -7.05 -3.06
CA ASP A 62 -12.74 -8.33 -2.33
C ASP A 62 -12.09 -9.42 -3.18
N GLN A 63 -12.39 -9.49 -4.48
CA GLN A 63 -11.72 -10.42 -5.40
C GLN A 63 -10.21 -10.14 -5.53
N ILE A 64 -9.81 -8.86 -5.57
CA ILE A 64 -8.39 -8.47 -5.61
C ILE A 64 -7.67 -8.90 -4.33
N VAL A 65 -8.29 -8.72 -3.16
CA VAL A 65 -7.71 -9.18 -1.89
C VAL A 65 -7.55 -10.69 -1.88
N GLU A 66 -8.58 -11.43 -2.30
CA GLU A 66 -8.60 -12.88 -2.26
C GLU A 66 -7.64 -13.54 -3.26
N ARG A 67 -7.53 -12.98 -4.48
CA ARG A 67 -6.91 -13.68 -5.63
C ARG A 67 -5.73 -12.94 -6.26
N GLY A 68 -5.62 -11.63 -6.04
CA GLY A 68 -4.65 -10.79 -6.73
C GLY A 68 -4.99 -10.57 -8.21
N LEU A 69 -4.12 -9.82 -8.89
CA LEU A 69 -4.24 -9.49 -10.31
C LEU A 69 -3.22 -10.27 -11.14
N ASP A 70 -3.62 -10.72 -12.33
CA ASP A 70 -2.68 -11.18 -13.34
C ASP A 70 -1.78 -10.01 -13.82
N PRO A 71 -0.48 -10.24 -14.13
CA PRO A 71 0.40 -9.17 -14.59
C PRO A 71 -0.11 -8.39 -15.79
N SER A 72 -0.88 -9.01 -16.69
CA SER A 72 -1.39 -8.38 -17.91
C SER A 72 -2.37 -7.23 -17.64
N ILE A 73 -3.11 -7.27 -16.54
CA ILE A 73 -4.13 -6.27 -16.21
C ILE A 73 -3.70 -5.24 -15.16
N ARG A 74 -2.58 -5.47 -14.46
CA ARG A 74 -2.07 -4.54 -13.44
C ARG A 74 -1.97 -3.09 -13.94
N PRO A 75 -1.46 -2.79 -15.15
CA PRO A 75 -1.31 -1.41 -15.60
C PRO A 75 -2.62 -0.63 -15.64
N GLU A 76 -3.72 -1.31 -16.00
CA GLU A 76 -5.05 -0.71 -16.03
C GLU A 76 -5.70 -0.69 -14.64
N ALA A 77 -5.72 -1.84 -13.95
CA ALA A 77 -6.36 -1.98 -12.65
C ALA A 77 -5.76 -1.01 -11.61
N TRP A 78 -4.44 -0.77 -11.66
CA TRP A 78 -3.77 0.19 -10.78
C TRP A 78 -4.24 1.62 -10.97
N LYS A 79 -4.70 2.00 -12.18
CA LYS A 79 -5.28 3.34 -12.40
C LYS A 79 -6.59 3.50 -11.62
N PHE A 80 -7.41 2.46 -11.51
CA PHE A 80 -8.59 2.47 -10.63
C PHE A 80 -8.23 2.39 -9.14
N LEU A 81 -7.28 1.51 -8.78
CA LEU A 81 -6.87 1.31 -7.39
C LEU A 81 -6.20 2.56 -6.79
N THR A 82 -5.43 3.32 -7.56
CA THR A 82 -4.80 4.57 -7.10
C THR A 82 -5.77 5.77 -7.11
N GLY A 83 -6.86 5.69 -7.87
CA GLY A 83 -7.79 6.79 -8.09
C GLY A 83 -7.42 7.69 -9.27
N TYR A 84 -6.45 7.29 -10.11
CA TYR A 84 -6.22 7.90 -11.43
C TYR A 84 -7.50 7.87 -12.26
N TYR A 85 -8.19 6.72 -12.29
CA TYR A 85 -9.53 6.57 -12.85
C TYR A 85 -10.58 6.54 -11.75
N SER A 86 -11.72 7.18 -12.02
CA SER A 86 -12.92 6.99 -11.21
C SER A 86 -13.53 5.63 -11.52
N TRP A 87 -13.96 4.89 -10.49
CA TRP A 87 -14.70 3.63 -10.64
C TRP A 87 -16.03 3.78 -11.37
N ASN A 88 -16.55 5.01 -11.45
CA ASN A 88 -17.81 5.33 -12.14
C ASN A 88 -17.58 5.89 -13.56
N SER A 89 -16.34 5.89 -14.05
CA SER A 89 -16.02 6.50 -15.35
C SER A 89 -16.37 5.59 -16.53
N THR A 90 -16.69 6.19 -17.68
CA THR A 90 -16.78 5.49 -18.97
C THR A 90 -15.42 5.37 -19.66
N TRP A 91 -15.33 4.59 -20.74
CA TRP A 91 -14.14 4.54 -21.60
C TRP A 91 -13.74 5.91 -22.14
N ASP A 92 -14.70 6.67 -22.67
CA ASP A 92 -14.45 8.00 -23.24
C ASP A 92 -13.93 8.99 -22.19
N GLU A 93 -14.48 8.92 -20.97
CA GLU A 93 -14.00 9.74 -19.84
C GLU A 93 -12.56 9.38 -19.47
N ARG A 94 -12.20 8.09 -19.44
CA ARG A 94 -10.82 7.66 -19.17
C ARG A 94 -9.85 8.13 -20.24
N LEU A 95 -10.23 8.07 -21.53
CA LEU A 95 -9.43 8.59 -22.63
C LEU A 95 -9.19 10.11 -22.51
N MET A 96 -10.21 10.87 -22.10
CA MET A 96 -10.08 12.30 -21.82
C MET A 96 -9.14 12.57 -20.64
N VAL A 97 -9.22 11.78 -19.56
CA VAL A 97 -8.31 11.88 -18.41
C VAL A 97 -6.88 11.63 -18.86
N ASP A 98 -6.60 10.55 -19.60
CA ASP A 98 -5.26 10.23 -20.11
C ASP A 98 -4.69 11.36 -20.96
N SER A 99 -5.48 11.90 -21.89
CA SER A 99 -5.07 13.02 -22.75
C SER A 99 -4.75 14.28 -21.94
N ARG A 100 -5.60 14.62 -20.96
CA ARG A 100 -5.39 15.77 -20.07
C ARG A 100 -4.13 15.58 -19.22
N LYS A 101 -3.93 14.39 -18.65
CA LYS A 101 -2.79 14.07 -17.79
C LYS A 101 -1.48 14.09 -18.57
N ARG A 102 -1.45 13.59 -19.80
CA ARG A 102 -0.29 13.70 -20.70
C ARG A 102 0.09 15.16 -20.97
N LYS A 103 -0.86 15.99 -21.43
CA LYS A 103 -0.62 17.41 -21.68
C LYS A 103 -0.18 18.17 -20.43
N SER A 104 -0.78 17.83 -19.28
CA SER A 104 -0.40 18.43 -18.00
C SER A 104 1.02 18.06 -17.60
N TYR A 105 1.42 16.80 -17.79
CA TYR A 105 2.79 16.35 -17.52
C TYR A 105 3.82 17.10 -18.39
N GLU A 106 3.58 17.17 -19.70
CA GLU A 106 4.43 17.93 -20.63
C GLU A 106 4.55 19.40 -20.22
N SER A 107 3.44 20.02 -19.81
CA SER A 107 3.42 21.40 -19.33
C SER A 107 4.23 21.59 -18.03
N LEU A 108 4.14 20.63 -17.10
CA LEU A 108 4.90 20.63 -15.85
C LEU A 108 6.41 20.45 -16.11
N CYS A 109 6.81 19.55 -17.00
CA CYS A 109 8.21 19.40 -17.40
C CYS A 109 8.76 20.70 -18.00
N ASN A 110 8.05 21.27 -18.97
CA ASN A 110 8.44 22.52 -19.62
C ASN A 110 8.56 23.69 -18.61
N LEU A 111 7.66 23.74 -17.62
CA LEU A 111 7.73 24.74 -16.57
C LEU A 111 8.96 24.50 -15.68
N CYS A 112 9.17 23.27 -15.22
CA CYS A 112 10.27 22.88 -14.34
C CYS A 112 11.63 23.20 -14.98
N GLU A 113 11.80 22.90 -16.27
CA GLU A 113 13.02 23.23 -17.03
C GLU A 113 13.26 24.75 -17.08
N LYS A 114 12.22 25.55 -17.27
CA LYS A 114 12.34 27.02 -17.34
C LYS A 114 12.67 27.65 -15.99
N ILE A 115 12.11 27.13 -14.90
CA ILE A 115 12.34 27.67 -13.56
C ILE A 115 13.56 27.07 -12.87
N GLN A 116 14.18 26.04 -13.44
CA GLN A 116 15.32 25.36 -12.83
C GLN A 116 16.44 26.33 -12.40
N PRO A 117 16.87 27.33 -13.19
CA PRO A 117 17.89 28.28 -12.72
C PRO A 117 17.48 29.04 -11.45
N LEU A 118 16.18 29.36 -11.30
CA LEU A 118 15.67 30.02 -10.10
C LEU A 118 15.58 29.06 -8.91
N LEU A 119 15.29 27.78 -9.15
CA LEU A 119 15.32 26.77 -8.10
C LEU A 119 16.75 26.58 -7.56
N GLU A 120 17.75 26.57 -8.44
CA GLU A 120 19.15 26.42 -8.07
C GLU A 120 19.69 27.62 -7.25
N THR A 121 19.16 28.84 -7.46
CA THR A 121 19.60 30.03 -6.72
C THR A 121 18.74 30.35 -5.49
N GLU A 122 17.41 30.24 -5.59
CA GLU A 122 16.48 30.72 -4.57
C GLU A 122 15.92 29.61 -3.68
N HIS A 123 15.79 28.37 -4.18
CA HIS A 123 15.20 27.28 -3.42
C HIS A 123 16.25 26.59 -2.55
N ARG A 124 16.26 26.93 -1.25
CA ARG A 124 17.13 26.30 -0.25
C ARG A 124 17.03 24.77 -0.32
N GLY A 125 18.17 24.07 -0.34
CA GLY A 125 18.19 22.61 -0.34
C GLY A 125 17.97 21.96 -1.71
N PHE A 126 17.66 22.73 -2.77
CA PHE A 126 17.33 22.15 -4.08
C PHE A 126 18.49 21.35 -4.67
N MET A 127 19.71 21.90 -4.63
CA MET A 127 20.91 21.25 -5.16
C MET A 127 21.26 19.98 -4.38
N GLU A 128 21.09 20.00 -3.07
CA GLU A 128 21.30 18.85 -2.19
C GLU A 128 20.32 17.72 -2.53
N ILE A 129 19.03 18.05 -2.69
CA ILE A 129 18.01 17.06 -3.08
C ILE A 129 18.23 16.53 -4.49
N GLN A 130 18.58 17.40 -5.45
CA GLN A 130 18.92 16.97 -6.81
C GLN A 130 20.10 16.00 -6.82
N HIS A 131 21.14 16.29 -6.03
CA HIS A 131 22.30 15.40 -5.89
C HIS A 131 21.92 14.08 -5.21
N LEU A 132 21.08 14.13 -4.17
CA LEU A 132 20.60 12.94 -3.47
C LEU A 132 19.80 12.02 -4.40
N ILE A 133 18.85 12.57 -5.16
CA ILE A 133 18.07 11.84 -6.18
C ILE A 133 19.01 11.14 -7.17
N LYS A 134 19.98 11.88 -7.71
CA LYS A 134 20.96 11.34 -8.66
C LYS A 134 21.78 10.19 -8.05
N SER A 135 22.29 10.38 -6.84
CA SER A 135 23.08 9.36 -6.11
C SER A 135 22.27 8.09 -5.86
N ASP A 136 21.01 8.24 -5.48
CA ASP A 136 20.08 7.15 -5.23
C ASP A 136 19.72 6.38 -6.51
N VAL A 137 19.35 7.07 -7.59
CA VAL A 137 19.05 6.42 -8.89
C VAL A 137 20.27 5.70 -9.47
N GLN A 138 21.48 6.23 -9.24
CA GLN A 138 22.71 5.56 -9.67
C GLN A 138 22.92 4.20 -9.00
N ARG A 139 22.45 4.01 -7.76
CA ARG A 139 22.55 2.74 -7.02
C ARG A 139 21.57 1.68 -7.50
N LEU A 140 20.52 2.04 -8.25
CA LEU A 140 19.56 1.07 -8.78
C LEU A 140 20.21 0.10 -9.77
N TYR A 141 19.98 -1.19 -9.56
CA TYR A 141 20.31 -2.23 -10.54
C TYR A 141 19.14 -2.39 -11.52
N VAL A 142 19.28 -1.82 -12.72
CA VAL A 142 18.24 -1.78 -13.77
C VAL A 142 18.66 -2.54 -15.02
N LYS A 143 19.36 -3.67 -14.85
CA LYS A 143 19.79 -4.51 -15.97
C LYS A 143 19.02 -5.83 -16.00
N ASP A 144 18.64 -6.27 -17.19
CA ASP A 144 18.09 -7.62 -17.38
C ASP A 144 19.18 -8.70 -17.26
N ALA A 145 18.78 -9.97 -17.36
CA ALA A 145 19.70 -11.10 -17.31
C ALA A 145 20.74 -11.09 -18.45
N GLN A 146 20.47 -10.35 -19.52
CA GLN A 146 21.33 -10.16 -20.68
C GLN A 146 22.22 -8.91 -20.56
N GLY A 147 22.06 -8.12 -19.50
CA GLY A 147 22.82 -6.90 -19.22
C GLY A 147 22.29 -5.64 -19.90
N ASN A 148 21.15 -5.70 -20.59
CA ASN A 148 20.51 -4.53 -21.21
C ASN A 148 19.88 -3.64 -20.14
N ALA A 149 19.92 -2.33 -20.35
CA ALA A 149 19.24 -1.38 -19.47
C ALA A 149 17.71 -1.55 -19.63
N LEU A 150 17.05 -1.92 -18.54
CA LEU A 150 15.59 -2.01 -18.43
C LEU A 150 14.94 -0.62 -18.40
N VAL A 151 15.67 0.38 -17.89
CA VAL A 151 15.14 1.73 -17.64
C VAL A 151 16.21 2.78 -17.92
N ASP A 152 15.81 3.88 -18.55
CA ASP A 152 16.63 5.09 -18.61
C ASP A 152 16.60 5.80 -17.26
N LYS A 153 17.73 5.76 -16.55
CA LYS A 153 17.89 6.41 -15.25
C LYS A 153 17.61 7.91 -15.29
N SER A 154 17.87 8.58 -16.41
CA SER A 154 17.60 10.02 -16.54
C SER A 154 16.10 10.33 -16.48
N GLN A 155 15.25 9.42 -16.96
CA GLN A 155 13.79 9.57 -16.86
C GLN A 155 13.30 9.41 -15.41
N LEU A 156 13.89 8.48 -14.64
CA LEU A 156 13.60 8.34 -13.22
C LEU A 156 14.03 9.58 -12.43
N GLU A 157 15.25 10.09 -12.67
CA GLU A 157 15.76 11.32 -12.05
C GLU A 157 14.82 12.51 -12.34
N LYS A 158 14.39 12.67 -13.60
CA LYS A 158 13.46 13.71 -14.03
C LYS A 158 12.11 13.61 -13.31
N ILE A 159 11.53 12.41 -13.23
CA ILE A 159 10.23 12.19 -12.55
C ILE A 159 10.33 12.50 -11.05
N LEU A 160 11.39 12.05 -10.38
CA LEU A 160 11.61 12.31 -8.94
C LEU A 160 11.82 13.80 -8.65
N LEU A 161 12.62 14.48 -9.48
CA LEU A 161 12.83 15.91 -9.34
C LEU A 161 11.52 16.69 -9.57
N LEU A 162 10.74 16.30 -10.58
CA LEU A 162 9.43 16.91 -10.84
C LEU A 162 8.45 16.67 -9.67
N ASN A 163 8.44 15.47 -9.10
CA ASN A 163 7.64 15.18 -7.90
C ASN A 163 8.05 16.07 -6.72
N TYR A 164 9.35 16.22 -6.47
CA TYR A 164 9.85 17.11 -5.40
C TYR A 164 9.44 18.57 -5.61
N VAL A 165 9.55 19.09 -6.84
CA VAL A 165 9.17 20.48 -7.16
C VAL A 165 7.65 20.70 -7.07
N CYS A 166 6.85 19.73 -7.51
CA CYS A 166 5.39 19.88 -7.55
C CYS A 166 4.67 19.51 -6.25
N ASN A 167 5.27 18.67 -5.40
CA ASN A 167 4.66 18.21 -4.15
C ASN A 167 5.33 18.88 -2.94
N VAL A 168 4.97 20.13 -2.68
CA VAL A 168 5.51 20.92 -1.56
C VAL A 168 5.22 20.34 -0.17
N GLY A 169 4.26 19.41 -0.06
CA GLY A 169 3.89 18.76 1.20
C GLY A 169 4.68 17.48 1.50
N ALA A 170 5.33 16.88 0.50
CA ALA A 170 6.13 15.68 0.65
C ALA A 170 7.56 15.93 0.17
N GLU A 171 8.49 15.98 1.11
CA GLU A 171 9.91 16.04 0.80
C GLU A 171 10.37 14.75 0.09
N TYR A 172 11.47 14.83 -0.65
CA TYR A 172 12.08 13.62 -1.22
C TYR A 172 12.54 12.71 -0.08
N GLN A 173 11.98 11.49 -0.06
CA GLN A 173 12.34 10.44 0.90
C GLN A 173 13.23 9.40 0.21
N GLN A 174 14.34 9.05 0.86
CA GLN A 174 15.17 7.95 0.39
C GLN A 174 14.32 6.67 0.26
N GLY A 175 14.41 6.02 -0.89
CA GLY A 175 13.57 4.90 -1.27
C GLY A 175 12.54 5.21 -2.36
N PHE A 176 12.22 6.49 -2.59
CA PHE A 176 11.29 6.85 -3.68
C PHE A 176 11.80 6.43 -5.06
N HIS A 177 13.12 6.39 -5.28
CA HIS A 177 13.72 5.86 -6.50
C HIS A 177 13.46 4.35 -6.69
N GLU A 178 13.50 3.56 -5.61
CA GLU A 178 13.17 2.13 -5.62
C GLU A 178 11.68 1.90 -5.86
N MET A 179 10.82 2.71 -5.22
CA MET A 179 9.37 2.63 -5.43
C MET A 179 9.00 3.04 -6.85
N LEU A 180 9.58 4.13 -7.35
CA LEU A 180 9.32 4.64 -8.70
C LEU A 180 9.70 3.62 -9.78
N LEU A 181 10.77 2.86 -9.58
CA LEU A 181 11.16 1.77 -10.49
C LEU A 181 10.01 0.77 -10.68
N LEU A 182 9.27 0.43 -9.62
CA LEU A 182 8.11 -0.47 -9.73
C LEU A 182 6.96 0.14 -10.54
N PHE A 183 6.73 1.45 -10.45
CA PHE A 183 5.75 2.13 -11.30
C PHE A 183 6.21 2.24 -12.75
N TRP A 184 7.50 2.38 -12.98
CA TRP A 184 8.08 2.36 -14.31
C TRP A 184 7.85 1.00 -14.99
N LEU A 185 8.24 -0.09 -14.31
CA LEU A 185 8.10 -1.45 -14.79
C LEU A 185 6.63 -1.85 -15.00
N LEU A 186 5.70 -1.22 -14.28
CA LEU A 186 4.26 -1.45 -14.42
C LEU A 186 3.64 -0.65 -15.57
N ALA A 187 4.00 0.61 -15.77
CA ALA A 187 3.31 1.48 -16.73
C ALA A 187 4.03 1.65 -18.08
N ASP A 188 5.36 1.49 -18.11
CA ASP A 188 6.24 1.61 -19.28
C ASP A 188 6.06 2.92 -20.09
N LYS A 189 5.59 3.99 -19.43
CA LYS A 189 5.37 5.30 -20.03
C LYS A 189 5.60 6.40 -19.01
N GLU A 190 6.54 7.28 -19.30
CA GLU A 190 7.01 8.35 -18.41
C GLU A 190 5.88 9.16 -17.74
N HIS A 191 4.92 9.68 -18.52
CA HIS A 191 3.80 10.47 -18.00
C HIS A 191 2.81 9.64 -17.16
N GLU A 192 2.56 8.38 -17.53
CA GLU A 192 1.67 7.50 -16.76
C GLU A 192 2.34 7.09 -15.44
N THR A 193 3.64 6.76 -15.47
CA THR A 193 4.46 6.48 -14.29
C THR A 193 4.46 7.65 -13.30
N TYR A 194 4.70 8.88 -13.77
CA TYR A 194 4.65 10.07 -12.90
C TYR A 194 3.30 10.19 -12.19
N TRP A 195 2.19 10.14 -12.95
CA TRP A 195 0.87 10.34 -12.37
C TRP A 195 0.43 9.20 -11.46
N LEU A 196 0.67 7.95 -11.84
CA LEU A 196 0.39 6.79 -10.98
C LEU A 196 1.16 6.92 -9.66
N PHE A 197 2.43 7.33 -9.71
CA PHE A 197 3.22 7.57 -8.51
C PHE A 197 2.64 8.73 -7.65
N GLN A 198 2.20 9.84 -8.27
CA GLN A 198 1.54 10.93 -7.53
C GLN A 198 0.26 10.47 -6.83
N PHE A 199 -0.63 9.80 -7.56
CA PHE A 199 -1.90 9.31 -7.01
C PHE A 199 -1.66 8.25 -5.93
N PHE A 200 -0.65 7.40 -6.11
CA PHE A 200 -0.23 6.45 -5.10
C PHE A 200 0.21 7.16 -3.81
N LEU A 201 1.19 8.08 -3.88
CA LEU A 201 1.70 8.78 -2.69
C LEU A 201 0.61 9.57 -1.97
N GLN A 202 -0.31 10.20 -2.71
CA GLN A 202 -1.45 10.90 -2.12
C GLN A 202 -2.39 9.92 -1.41
N LYS A 203 -2.71 8.79 -2.03
CA LYS A 203 -3.60 7.79 -1.46
C LYS A 203 -3.00 7.07 -0.25
N THR A 204 -1.68 6.92 -0.22
CA THR A 204 -0.93 6.23 0.84
C THR A 204 -0.17 7.17 1.77
N GLU A 205 -0.51 8.47 1.80
CA GLU A 205 0.22 9.48 2.57
C GLU A 205 0.27 9.15 4.08
N ASN A 206 -0.84 8.66 4.63
CA ASN A 206 -0.98 8.22 6.01
C ASN A 206 -0.29 6.86 6.30
N SER A 207 0.33 6.27 5.28
CA SER A 207 1.03 4.98 5.36
C SER A 207 2.55 5.16 5.22
N CYS A 208 3.03 5.60 4.06
CA CYS A 208 4.46 5.48 3.69
C CYS A 208 5.24 6.79 3.64
N ILE A 209 4.62 7.94 3.90
CA ILE A 209 5.30 9.24 3.95
C ILE A 209 5.81 9.49 5.36
N MET A 210 7.13 9.64 5.52
CA MET A 210 7.82 9.74 6.82
C MET A 210 7.18 10.79 7.73
N ASN A 211 7.01 12.01 7.22
CA ASN A 211 6.55 13.16 7.99
C ASN A 211 5.02 13.22 8.17
N ILE A 212 4.27 12.20 7.72
CA ILE A 212 2.80 12.18 7.76
C ILE A 212 2.30 10.91 8.45
N GLY A 213 2.62 9.74 7.88
CA GLY A 213 2.01 8.47 8.26
C GLY A 213 2.88 7.60 9.16
N VAL A 214 4.19 7.57 8.91
CA VAL A 214 5.09 6.53 9.46
C VAL A 214 5.14 6.54 10.98
N GLU A 215 5.30 7.70 11.60
CA GLU A 215 5.33 7.81 13.07
C GLU A 215 4.04 7.25 13.70
N LYS A 216 2.87 7.62 13.17
CA LYS A 216 1.59 7.12 13.65
C LYS A 216 1.47 5.61 13.48
N ASN A 217 1.94 5.05 12.35
CA ASN A 217 1.94 3.60 12.13
C ASN A 217 2.81 2.86 13.16
N LEU A 218 3.97 3.41 13.54
CA LEU A 218 4.85 2.82 14.56
C LEU A 218 4.23 2.85 15.96
N ILE A 219 3.60 3.98 16.33
CA ILE A 219 2.85 4.12 17.58
C ILE A 219 1.74 3.07 17.64
N MET A 220 0.97 2.93 16.55
CA MET A 220 -0.14 1.97 16.49
C MET A 220 0.35 0.52 16.44
N LEU A 221 1.50 0.24 15.81
CA LEU A 221 2.13 -1.09 15.83
C LEU A 221 2.51 -1.49 17.26
N ARG A 222 3.13 -0.59 18.03
CA ARG A 222 3.46 -0.82 19.44
C ARG A 222 2.20 -1.12 20.26
N ALA A 223 1.16 -0.29 20.13
CA ALA A 223 -0.11 -0.50 20.82
C ALA A 223 -0.77 -1.83 20.43
N PHE A 224 -0.69 -2.21 19.14
CA PHE A 224 -1.22 -3.47 18.65
C PHE A 224 -0.45 -4.68 19.19
N ILE A 225 0.90 -4.63 19.24
CA ILE A 225 1.74 -5.66 19.87
C ILE A 225 1.38 -5.81 21.35
N MET A 226 1.28 -4.71 22.10
CA MET A 226 0.90 -4.72 23.52
C MET A 226 -0.44 -5.40 23.76
N PHE A 227 -1.39 -5.22 22.85
CA PHE A 227 -2.72 -5.81 22.95
C PHE A 227 -2.75 -7.29 22.53
N MET A 228 -2.19 -7.61 21.37
CA MET A 228 -2.28 -8.94 20.76
C MET A 228 -1.28 -9.94 21.36
N ASP A 229 -0.13 -9.46 21.83
CA ASP A 229 0.95 -10.31 22.35
C ASP A 229 1.71 -9.64 23.51
N PRO A 230 1.12 -9.63 24.72
CA PRO A 230 1.73 -9.02 25.90
C PRO A 230 3.05 -9.69 26.33
N VAL A 231 3.36 -10.90 25.83
CA VAL A 231 4.65 -11.55 26.09
C VAL A 231 5.73 -10.91 25.22
N LEU A 232 5.48 -10.78 23.91
CA LEU A 232 6.40 -10.10 23.01
C LEU A 232 6.57 -8.62 23.37
N ALA A 233 5.49 -7.95 23.77
CA ALA A 233 5.55 -6.56 24.22
C ALA A 233 6.50 -6.37 25.41
N ARG A 234 6.38 -7.22 26.44
CA ARG A 234 7.26 -7.20 27.61
C ARG A 234 8.71 -7.53 27.26
N HIS A 235 8.93 -8.37 26.26
CA HIS A 235 10.28 -8.65 25.77
C HIS A 235 10.97 -7.42 25.18
N PHE A 236 10.20 -6.55 24.51
CA PHE A 236 10.71 -5.31 23.94
C PHE A 236 10.96 -4.23 25.00
N GLU A 237 10.34 -4.34 26.18
CA GLU A 237 10.58 -3.40 27.28
C GLU A 237 12.06 -3.44 27.70
N GLY A 238 12.70 -2.26 27.72
CA GLY A 238 14.11 -2.15 28.10
C GLY A 238 15.12 -2.57 27.01
N LYS A 239 14.68 -3.08 25.85
CA LYS A 239 15.55 -3.47 24.72
C LYS A 239 15.74 -2.37 23.67
N GLY A 240 15.48 -1.12 24.05
CA GLY A 240 15.65 0.05 23.18
C GLY A 240 14.47 0.29 22.24
N GLN A 241 14.76 0.92 21.10
CA GLN A 241 13.77 1.40 20.13
C GLN A 241 13.44 0.35 19.05
N VAL A 242 13.07 -0.86 19.48
CA VAL A 242 12.85 -2.01 18.58
C VAL A 242 11.73 -1.76 17.58
N VAL A 243 10.63 -1.14 18.01
CA VAL A 243 9.51 -0.86 17.08
C VAL A 243 9.90 0.28 16.14
N GLU A 244 10.53 1.34 16.64
CA GLU A 244 10.95 2.48 15.82
C GLU A 244 11.96 2.07 14.75
N SER A 245 12.84 1.11 15.00
CA SER A 245 13.80 0.62 14.00
C SER A 245 13.13 -0.07 12.80
N LEU A 246 11.84 -0.42 12.90
CA LEU A 246 11.03 -0.98 11.81
C LEU A 246 10.44 0.08 10.88
N PHE A 247 10.73 1.37 11.07
CA PHE A 247 10.29 2.44 10.16
C PHE A 247 10.54 2.17 8.66
N PRO A 248 11.62 1.47 8.22
CA PRO A 248 11.86 1.22 6.80
C PRO A 248 10.77 0.37 6.15
N TRP A 249 10.09 -0.50 6.92
CA TRP A 249 8.95 -1.27 6.42
C TRP A 249 7.82 -0.35 5.95
N PHE A 250 7.54 0.72 6.70
CA PHE A 250 6.49 1.67 6.32
C PHE A 250 6.96 2.63 5.23
N CYS A 251 8.17 3.20 5.36
CA CYS A 251 8.72 4.14 4.38
C CYS A 251 8.83 3.55 2.96
N LEU A 252 9.20 2.28 2.86
CA LEU A 252 9.33 1.55 1.59
C LEU A 252 8.09 0.72 1.27
N PHE A 253 7.01 0.89 2.04
CA PHE A 253 5.76 0.15 1.89
C PHE A 253 5.97 -1.36 1.73
N PHE A 254 6.86 -1.93 2.56
CA PHE A 254 7.23 -3.34 2.63
C PHE A 254 7.95 -3.88 1.38
N GLN A 255 8.40 -3.02 0.46
CA GLN A 255 9.08 -3.44 -0.78
C GLN A 255 10.27 -4.36 -0.51
N ARG A 256 11.13 -4.02 0.46
CA ARG A 256 12.36 -4.78 0.75
C ARG A 256 12.14 -6.08 1.52
N VAL A 257 10.90 -6.37 1.92
CA VAL A 257 10.55 -7.61 2.59
C VAL A 257 10.46 -8.78 1.60
N PHE A 258 10.26 -8.49 0.31
CA PHE A 258 10.11 -9.48 -0.74
C PHE A 258 11.31 -9.51 -1.70
N ARG A 259 11.52 -10.67 -2.32
CA ARG A 259 12.56 -10.89 -3.35
C ARG A 259 12.06 -10.59 -4.76
N SER A 260 10.76 -10.71 -5.01
CA SER A 260 10.14 -10.48 -6.32
C SER A 260 9.33 -9.19 -6.32
N PHE A 261 9.33 -8.49 -7.46
CA PHE A 261 8.43 -7.36 -7.69
C PHE A 261 6.95 -7.79 -7.72
N ASP A 262 6.65 -9.02 -8.16
CA ASP A 262 5.30 -9.57 -8.16
C ASP A 262 4.69 -9.61 -6.76
N ASP A 263 5.48 -10.04 -5.76
CA ASP A 263 5.04 -10.07 -4.36
C ASP A 263 4.81 -8.66 -3.79
N VAL A 264 5.66 -7.71 -4.17
CA VAL A 264 5.50 -6.30 -3.77
C VAL A 264 4.21 -5.72 -4.36
N TRP A 265 4.01 -5.88 -5.67
CA TRP A 265 2.78 -5.42 -6.33
C TRP A 265 1.54 -6.09 -5.75
N ARG A 266 1.60 -7.40 -5.50
CA ARG A 266 0.52 -8.18 -4.89
C ARG A 266 0.11 -7.63 -3.52
N LEU A 267 1.06 -7.27 -2.66
CA LEU A 267 0.76 -6.67 -1.37
C LEU A 267 0.21 -5.24 -1.51
N TRP A 268 0.78 -4.44 -2.42
CA TRP A 268 0.33 -3.06 -2.63
C TRP A 268 -1.10 -2.99 -3.19
N GLU A 269 -1.47 -3.94 -4.06
CA GLU A 269 -2.85 -4.10 -4.53
C GLU A 269 -3.82 -4.23 -3.36
N VAL A 270 -3.52 -5.08 -2.37
CA VAL A 270 -4.33 -5.21 -1.15
C VAL A 270 -4.41 -3.89 -0.39
N PHE A 271 -3.28 -3.24 -0.14
CA PHE A 271 -3.30 -1.96 0.58
C PHE A 271 -4.11 -0.88 -0.14
N LEU A 272 -4.03 -0.79 -1.47
CA LEU A 272 -4.76 0.19 -2.27
C LEU A 272 -6.28 -0.06 -2.30
N THR A 273 -6.72 -1.30 -2.06
CA THR A 273 -8.16 -1.59 -1.89
C THR A 273 -8.73 -0.94 -0.63
N GLY A 274 -7.91 -0.74 0.41
CA GLY A 274 -8.37 -0.31 1.75
C GLY A 274 -9.10 -1.42 2.52
N ARG A 275 -8.93 -2.68 2.09
CA ARG A 275 -9.51 -3.88 2.71
C ARG A 275 -8.41 -4.78 3.28
N PRO A 276 -8.73 -5.64 4.27
CA PRO A 276 -10.03 -5.79 4.95
C PRO A 276 -10.37 -4.62 5.90
N CYS A 277 -9.39 -3.76 6.20
CA CYS A 277 -9.54 -2.62 7.10
C CYS A 277 -8.66 -1.43 6.71
N LYS A 278 -8.92 -0.25 7.30
CA LYS A 278 -7.97 0.86 7.24
C LYS A 278 -6.66 0.46 7.89
N ASN A 279 -5.57 1.02 7.38
CA ASN A 279 -4.22 0.86 7.93
C ASN A 279 -3.77 -0.60 8.09
N PHE A 280 -4.22 -1.47 7.18
CA PHE A 280 -3.91 -2.90 7.20
C PHE A 280 -2.39 -3.18 7.21
N GLN A 281 -1.57 -2.26 6.71
CA GLN A 281 -0.12 -2.34 6.76
C GLN A 281 0.46 -2.52 8.18
N VAL A 282 -0.22 -2.03 9.23
CA VAL A 282 0.22 -2.25 10.63
C VAL A 282 -0.03 -3.70 11.06
N ILE A 283 -1.11 -4.32 10.59
CA ILE A 283 -1.40 -5.73 10.84
C ILE A 283 -0.41 -6.62 10.08
N VAL A 284 -0.04 -6.23 8.86
CA VAL A 284 1.02 -6.89 8.09
C VAL A 284 2.35 -6.83 8.82
N ALA A 285 2.77 -5.65 9.31
CA ALA A 285 3.99 -5.52 10.11
C ALA A 285 3.99 -6.44 11.35
N TYR A 286 2.90 -6.46 12.10
CA TYR A 286 2.77 -7.38 13.24
C TYR A 286 2.82 -8.85 12.81
N THR A 287 2.20 -9.20 11.68
CA THR A 287 2.20 -10.58 11.16
C THR A 287 3.61 -11.03 10.76
N ILE A 288 4.42 -10.14 10.18
CA ILE A 288 5.84 -10.40 9.91
C ILE A 288 6.59 -10.66 11.22
N LEU A 289 6.38 -9.82 12.25
CA LEU A 289 6.98 -10.02 13.58
C LEU A 289 6.56 -11.35 14.22
N GLN A 290 5.31 -11.78 14.04
CA GLN A 290 4.86 -13.09 14.52
C GLN A 290 5.62 -14.25 13.86
N GLY A 291 6.05 -14.10 12.61
CA GLY A 291 6.87 -15.10 11.91
C GLY A 291 8.22 -15.36 12.57
N VAL A 292 8.82 -14.34 13.18
CA VAL A 292 10.13 -14.42 13.85
C VAL A 292 10.03 -14.47 15.39
N ARG A 293 8.81 -14.34 15.93
CA ARG A 293 8.54 -14.24 17.37
C ARG A 293 9.21 -15.33 18.21
N ASN A 294 9.10 -16.59 17.79
CA ASN A 294 9.63 -17.71 18.58
C ASN A 294 11.16 -17.63 18.72
N GLN A 295 11.85 -17.20 17.66
CA GLN A 295 13.29 -16.99 17.71
C GLN A 295 13.63 -15.84 18.67
N ILE A 296 12.93 -14.70 18.55
CA ILE A 296 13.11 -13.53 19.42
C ILE A 296 13.02 -13.89 20.90
N ILE A 297 11.99 -14.66 21.29
CA ILE A 297 11.75 -15.00 22.70
C ILE A 297 12.69 -16.10 23.18
N ASN A 298 12.86 -17.17 22.41
CA ASN A 298 13.65 -18.32 22.84
C ASN A 298 15.15 -18.01 22.96
N GLU A 299 15.67 -17.14 22.08
CA GLU A 299 17.07 -16.74 22.05
C GLU A 299 17.35 -15.46 22.86
N ASP A 300 16.32 -14.90 23.51
CA ASP A 300 16.39 -13.66 24.27
C ASP A 300 17.01 -12.46 23.53
N LEU A 301 16.71 -12.33 22.23
CA LEU A 301 17.39 -11.39 21.34
C LEU A 301 17.36 -9.94 21.83
N SER A 302 18.46 -9.21 21.63
CA SER A 302 18.56 -7.77 21.90
C SER A 302 17.82 -6.95 20.84
N GLY A 303 17.64 -5.64 21.07
CA GLY A 303 16.97 -4.79 20.08
C GLY A 303 17.69 -4.68 18.73
N GLU A 304 19.03 -4.73 18.75
CA GLU A 304 19.87 -4.75 17.55
C GLU A 304 19.70 -6.07 16.80
N ASP A 305 19.71 -7.19 17.51
CA ASP A 305 19.53 -8.53 16.93
C ASP A 305 18.14 -8.72 16.34
N ILE A 306 17.10 -8.20 17.01
CA ILE A 306 15.72 -8.23 16.49
C ILE A 306 15.63 -7.42 15.19
N SER A 307 16.25 -6.24 15.14
CA SER A 307 16.26 -5.40 13.94
C SER A 307 16.97 -6.10 12.79
N LEU A 308 18.11 -6.75 13.08
CA LEU A 308 18.86 -7.53 12.10
C LEU A 308 18.04 -8.74 11.60
N LEU A 309 17.37 -9.46 12.50
CA LEU A 309 16.51 -10.59 12.15
C LEU A 309 15.37 -10.15 11.25
N CYS A 310 14.70 -9.05 11.59
CA CYS A 310 13.60 -8.47 10.80
C CYS A 310 14.04 -8.03 9.40
N ASN A 311 15.28 -7.56 9.25
CA ASN A 311 15.84 -7.15 7.96
C ASN A 311 16.32 -8.32 7.09
N ASN A 312 16.49 -9.51 7.68
CA ASN A 312 16.99 -10.72 7.00
C ASN A 312 15.93 -11.82 6.91
N ILE A 313 14.64 -11.46 6.97
CA ILE A 313 13.57 -12.42 6.72
C ILE A 313 13.64 -12.83 5.26
N ILE A 314 13.67 -14.14 5.03
CA ILE A 314 13.87 -14.76 3.72
C ILE A 314 12.60 -15.53 3.35
N ASP A 315 12.31 -15.58 2.05
CA ASP A 315 11.28 -16.44 1.45
C ASP A 315 9.84 -16.17 1.92
N LEU A 316 9.48 -14.89 2.10
CA LEU A 316 8.08 -14.50 2.27
C LEU A 316 7.35 -14.54 0.92
N ASP A 317 6.25 -15.30 0.88
CA ASP A 317 5.25 -15.29 -0.18
C ASP A 317 4.16 -14.26 0.17
N ALA A 318 3.79 -13.40 -0.78
CA ALA A 318 2.82 -12.34 -0.52
C ALA A 318 1.43 -12.89 -0.17
N ASP A 319 0.94 -13.92 -0.86
CA ASP A 319 -0.39 -14.49 -0.61
C ASP A 319 -0.46 -15.14 0.78
N GLU A 320 0.58 -15.86 1.18
CA GLU A 320 0.68 -16.44 2.52
C GLU A 320 0.70 -15.35 3.59
N LEU A 321 1.48 -14.28 3.39
CA LEU A 321 1.54 -13.16 4.33
C LEU A 321 0.18 -12.44 4.44
N ILE A 322 -0.47 -12.16 3.31
CA ILE A 322 -1.79 -11.52 3.26
C ILE A 322 -2.81 -12.41 3.99
N SER A 323 -2.83 -13.71 3.71
CA SER A 323 -3.72 -14.67 4.35
C SER A 323 -3.54 -14.70 5.87
N LYS A 324 -2.29 -14.81 6.34
CA LYS A 324 -1.96 -14.73 7.78
C LYS A 324 -2.37 -13.40 8.39
N ALA A 325 -2.16 -12.27 7.69
CA ALA A 325 -2.54 -10.95 8.18
C ALA A 325 -4.07 -10.78 8.26
N CYS A 326 -4.83 -11.34 7.32
CA CYS A 326 -6.28 -11.39 7.39
C CYS A 326 -6.75 -12.20 8.60
N ILE A 327 -6.16 -13.38 8.85
CA ILE A 327 -6.46 -14.21 10.04
C ILE A 327 -6.13 -13.42 11.32
N THR A 328 -4.99 -12.74 11.38
CA THR A 328 -4.60 -11.88 12.50
C THR A 328 -5.65 -10.78 12.74
N TYR A 329 -6.15 -10.14 11.68
CA TYR A 329 -7.20 -9.14 11.81
C TYR A 329 -8.51 -9.74 12.34
N GLU A 330 -8.91 -10.92 11.89
CA GLU A 330 -10.08 -11.62 12.43
C GLU A 330 -9.92 -11.94 13.92
N LEU A 331 -8.74 -12.43 14.32
CA LEU A 331 -8.42 -12.69 15.72
C LEU A 331 -8.52 -11.41 16.55
N PHE A 332 -8.00 -10.29 16.05
CA PHE A 332 -8.16 -8.98 16.68
C PHE A 332 -9.65 -8.63 16.84
N LEU A 333 -10.45 -8.78 15.78
CA LEU A 333 -11.89 -8.50 15.84
C LEU A 333 -12.66 -9.38 16.82
N ARG A 334 -12.21 -10.61 17.11
CA ARG A 334 -12.86 -11.48 18.12
C ARG A 334 -12.77 -10.92 19.54
N HIS A 335 -11.83 -10.02 19.81
CA HIS A 335 -11.68 -9.38 21.12
C HIS A 335 -12.59 -8.15 21.33
N LYS A 336 -13.63 -7.96 20.49
CA LYS A 336 -14.52 -6.77 20.35
C LYS A 336 -14.61 -5.82 21.55
N GLU A 337 -14.91 -6.33 22.75
CA GLU A 337 -15.18 -5.51 23.95
C GLU A 337 -13.91 -5.02 24.66
N LYS A 338 -12.77 -5.68 24.45
CA LYS A 338 -11.49 -5.39 25.10
C LYS A 338 -10.57 -4.54 24.24
N VAL A 339 -10.89 -4.36 22.96
CA VAL A 339 -10.08 -3.59 22.01
C VAL A 339 -10.01 -2.13 22.46
N PRO A 340 -8.81 -1.56 22.68
CA PRO A 340 -8.63 -0.14 22.95
C PRO A 340 -9.30 0.75 21.90
N LYS A 341 -9.92 1.85 22.32
CA LYS A 341 -10.67 2.77 21.44
C LYS A 341 -9.80 3.30 20.29
N GLU A 342 -8.53 3.58 20.56
CA GLU A 342 -7.57 4.07 19.57
C GLU A 342 -7.31 3.03 18.47
N LEU A 343 -7.06 1.77 18.83
CA LEU A 343 -6.91 0.68 17.86
C LEU A 343 -8.19 0.46 17.06
N LYS A 344 -9.36 0.50 17.73
CA LYS A 344 -10.65 0.38 17.04
C LYS A 344 -10.83 1.49 16.00
N ALA A 345 -10.59 2.75 16.37
CA ALA A 345 -10.71 3.88 15.45
C ALA A 345 -9.69 3.79 14.29
N PHE A 346 -8.48 3.35 14.58
CA PHE A 346 -7.39 3.25 13.60
C PHE A 346 -7.64 2.19 12.52
N PHE A 347 -8.25 1.06 12.88
CA PHE A 347 -8.59 -0.04 11.95
C PHE A 347 -10.05 -0.05 11.49
N SER A 348 -10.90 0.89 11.94
CA SER A 348 -12.30 0.94 11.49
C SER A 348 -12.37 1.13 9.97
N GLN A 349 -13.32 0.46 9.31
CA GLN A 349 -13.47 0.52 7.86
C GLN A 349 -13.67 1.97 7.35
N PRO A 350 -13.30 2.26 6.08
CA PRO A 350 -13.63 3.49 5.36
C PRO A 350 -15.03 4.02 5.55
#